data_AF-A0A5C8LFT8-F1
#
_entry.id   AF-A0A5C8LFT8-F1
#
_cell.length_a   1.000
_cell.length_b   1.000
_cell.length_c   1.000
_cell.angle_alpha   90.00
_cell.angle_beta   90.00
_cell.angle_gamma   90.00
#
_symmetry.space_group_name_H-M   'P 1'
#
loop_
_entity.id
_entity.type
_entity.pdbx_description
1 polymer ?
#
loop_
_entity_poly.entity_id
_entity_poly.type
_entity_poly.pdbx_seq_one_letter_code
_entity_poly.pdbx_strand_id
1 'polypeptide(L)'
;MREMMNVEQLFEGKIGEEVSLPEGEMIFREGDAGQHMYMVLEGSVEIRLETEGKQITAAKLLQGDFFGEMSLLEGLPRSGTAVAVEDCRLVLLHEKDFLELLAADHTIAWRIMKALSSRIRHVNRELVQRVGKDLQEVALQLHDHTEGVVAGIEAIAGSAGEIELNEKQLAEEIKEVEQISKQIGSSMAFIRTVATQTHILGLNAGIEAARSGEYGRGFAVIAEEIRKLSAQSKENAEQIAYLIEQIGSKMAAITLASDNSAIRSHEQAAATSEMAAATNKMNELAAKLSEIADSLRN
;
A
#
# COMPACT_ATOMS: atom_id res chain seq x y z
N MET A 1 41.93 6.74 -49.82
CA MET A 1 42.52 6.61 -48.47
C MET A 1 43.35 7.87 -48.24
N ARG A 2 42.73 8.98 -47.80
CA ARG A 2 43.49 10.18 -47.38
C ARG A 2 44.06 9.86 -46.01
N GLU A 3 45.36 10.02 -45.84
CA GLU A 3 46.04 9.89 -44.54
C GLU A 3 45.27 10.68 -43.49
N MET A 4 45.01 10.03 -42.35
CA MET A 4 44.48 10.72 -41.17
C MET A 4 45.51 11.75 -40.74
N MET A 5 45.20 13.03 -40.93
CA MET A 5 45.99 14.14 -40.39
C MET A 5 46.15 13.93 -38.88
N ASN A 6 47.37 14.05 -38.37
CA ASN A 6 47.65 13.84 -36.94
C ASN A 6 46.86 14.87 -36.11
N VAL A 7 46.42 14.50 -34.90
CA VAL A 7 45.64 15.42 -34.03
C VAL A 7 46.43 16.69 -33.72
N GLU A 8 47.75 16.53 -33.58
CA GLU A 8 48.72 17.62 -33.42
C GLU A 8 48.78 18.52 -34.67
N GLN A 9 48.75 17.92 -35.88
CA GLN A 9 48.76 18.66 -37.16
C GLN A 9 47.51 19.52 -37.38
N LEU A 10 46.41 19.20 -36.69
CA LEU A 10 45.17 19.98 -36.73
C LEU A 10 45.30 21.34 -36.03
N PHE A 11 46.20 21.42 -35.04
CA PHE A 11 46.46 22.60 -34.21
C PHE A 11 47.87 23.19 -34.41
N GLU A 12 48.73 22.54 -35.21
CA GLU A 12 50.06 23.02 -35.63
C GLU A 12 50.03 24.39 -36.34
N GLY A 13 48.85 24.96 -36.58
CA GLY A 13 48.64 26.32 -37.07
C GLY A 13 47.78 27.20 -36.14
N LYS A 14 48.29 27.58 -34.96
CA LYS A 14 47.83 28.74 -34.15
C LYS A 14 46.39 28.72 -33.59
N ILE A 15 45.73 27.58 -33.41
CA ILE A 15 44.36 27.55 -32.88
C ILE A 15 44.30 26.70 -31.60
N GLY A 16 43.96 27.33 -30.48
CA GLY A 16 43.83 26.69 -29.15
C GLY A 16 45.07 26.83 -28.25
N GLU A 17 44.84 26.76 -26.94
CA GLU A 17 45.86 26.85 -25.88
C GLU A 17 46.07 25.48 -25.23
N GLU A 18 47.32 25.05 -25.05
CA GLU A 18 47.62 23.80 -24.37
C GLU A 18 47.56 23.98 -22.85
N VAL A 19 46.82 23.09 -22.17
CA VAL A 19 46.61 23.13 -20.72
C VAL A 19 46.97 21.76 -20.14
N SER A 20 47.85 21.75 -19.15
CA SER A 20 48.19 20.55 -18.37
C SER A 20 47.51 20.62 -17.01
N LEU A 21 46.78 19.58 -16.63
CA LEU A 21 46.02 19.49 -15.37
C LEU A 21 46.39 18.20 -14.63
N PRO A 22 46.68 18.25 -13.32
CA PRO A 22 46.97 17.04 -12.54
C PRO A 22 45.71 16.20 -12.28
N GLU A 23 45.90 14.94 -11.89
CA GLU A 23 44.80 14.07 -11.44
C GLU A 23 43.93 14.75 -10.36
N GLY A 24 42.61 14.63 -10.51
CA GLY A 24 41.61 15.16 -9.58
C GLY A 24 41.26 16.63 -9.80
N GLU A 25 41.98 17.34 -10.68
CA GLU A 25 41.70 18.74 -10.98
C GLU A 25 40.35 18.89 -11.70
N MET A 26 39.58 19.86 -11.25
CA MET A 26 38.26 20.17 -11.81
C MET A 26 38.40 21.18 -12.95
N ILE A 27 37.94 20.80 -14.13
CA ILE A 27 38.10 21.60 -15.36
C ILE A 27 36.99 22.66 -15.45
N PHE A 28 35.75 22.27 -15.13
CA PHE A 28 34.60 23.17 -14.99
C PHE A 28 33.47 22.47 -14.24
N ARG A 29 32.50 23.24 -13.73
CA ARG A 29 31.32 22.72 -13.04
C ARG A 29 30.09 22.74 -13.91
N GLU A 30 29.16 21.84 -13.61
CA GLU A 30 27.80 21.90 -14.11
C GLU A 30 27.17 23.26 -13.79
N GLY A 31 26.46 23.85 -14.75
CA GLY A 31 25.82 25.16 -14.61
C GLY A 31 26.74 26.36 -14.86
N ASP A 32 28.06 26.18 -14.98
CA ASP A 32 28.96 27.26 -15.38
C ASP A 32 28.64 27.75 -16.80
N ALA A 33 28.90 29.03 -17.10
CA ALA A 33 28.84 29.50 -18.48
C ALA A 33 30.01 28.89 -19.28
N GLY A 34 29.74 28.17 -20.36
CA GLY A 34 30.78 27.62 -21.22
C GLY A 34 31.17 28.58 -22.34
N GLN A 35 32.41 29.05 -22.32
CA GLN A 35 32.99 29.93 -23.35
C GLN A 35 34.14 29.25 -24.12
N HIS A 36 34.46 28.01 -23.74
CA HIS A 36 35.54 27.22 -24.31
C HIS A 36 35.12 25.75 -24.43
N MET A 37 35.78 24.99 -25.29
CA MET A 37 35.73 23.53 -25.30
C MET A 37 37.13 22.97 -25.21
N TYR A 38 37.22 21.66 -24.97
CA TYR A 38 38.47 20.99 -24.74
C TYR A 38 38.61 19.76 -25.63
N MET A 39 39.84 19.44 -26.01
CA MET A 39 40.22 18.13 -26.56
C MET A 39 41.25 17.48 -25.65
N VAL A 40 41.10 16.17 -25.39
CA VAL A 40 42.10 15.39 -24.66
C VAL A 40 43.26 15.02 -25.59
N LEU A 41 44.47 15.49 -25.32
CA LEU A 41 45.69 15.05 -26.01
C LEU A 41 46.36 13.87 -25.30
N GLU A 42 46.32 13.84 -23.98
CA GLU A 42 46.86 12.78 -23.13
C GLU A 42 46.08 12.72 -21.83
N GLY A 43 45.98 11.54 -21.23
CA GLY A 43 45.18 11.29 -20.03
C GLY A 43 43.71 11.01 -20.32
N SER A 44 42.86 11.18 -19.30
CA SER A 44 41.42 10.97 -19.40
C SER A 44 40.62 11.86 -18.45
N VAL A 45 39.41 12.19 -18.88
CA VAL A 45 38.50 13.13 -18.19
C VAL A 45 37.15 12.44 -17.97
N GLU A 46 36.55 12.64 -16.80
CA GLU A 46 35.18 12.22 -16.52
C GLU A 46 34.23 13.40 -16.55
N ILE A 47 33.06 13.20 -17.18
CA ILE A 47 31.91 14.09 -17.05
C ILE A 47 30.98 13.49 -16.00
N ARG A 48 30.71 14.25 -14.94
CA ARG A 48 29.84 13.88 -13.82
C ARG A 48 28.61 14.77 -13.81
N LEU A 49 27.45 14.17 -13.61
CA LEU A 49 26.18 14.86 -13.38
C LEU A 49 25.82 14.75 -11.91
N GLU A 50 25.25 15.81 -11.35
CA GLU A 50 24.65 15.76 -10.02
C GLU A 50 23.14 15.55 -10.15
N THR A 51 22.62 14.46 -9.60
CA THR A 51 21.18 14.16 -9.60
C THR A 51 20.78 13.72 -8.20
N GLU A 52 19.85 14.43 -7.58
CA GLU A 52 19.35 14.15 -6.22
C GLU A 52 20.48 14.01 -5.16
N GLY A 53 21.54 14.83 -5.29
CA GLY A 53 22.70 14.81 -4.38
C GLY A 53 23.65 13.63 -4.58
N LYS A 54 23.48 12.81 -5.62
CA LYS A 54 24.43 11.76 -6.03
C LYS A 54 25.17 12.19 -7.30
N GLN A 55 26.49 11.98 -7.31
CA GLN A 55 27.30 12.15 -8.51
C GLN A 55 27.22 10.88 -9.37
N ILE A 56 26.83 11.03 -10.63
CA ILE A 56 26.76 9.96 -11.62
C ILE A 56 27.76 10.27 -12.73
N THR A 57 28.66 9.34 -13.03
CA THR A 57 29.58 9.44 -14.17
C THR A 57 28.80 9.28 -15.47
N ALA A 58 28.64 10.35 -16.23
CA ALA A 58 27.90 10.38 -17.49
C ALA A 58 28.76 10.00 -18.71
N ALA A 59 30.07 10.24 -18.64
CA ALA A 59 31.02 9.81 -19.67
C ALA A 59 32.44 9.76 -19.13
N LYS A 60 33.25 8.84 -19.67
CA LYS A 60 34.71 8.88 -19.59
C LYS A 60 35.27 9.16 -20.99
N LEU A 61 36.13 10.16 -21.07
CA LEU A 61 36.69 10.72 -22.30
C LEU A 61 38.17 10.39 -22.36
N LEU A 62 38.62 9.91 -23.51
CA LEU A 62 39.99 9.45 -23.76
C LEU A 62 40.70 10.37 -24.77
N GLN A 63 41.98 10.10 -25.00
CA GLN A 63 42.77 10.79 -26.03
C GLN A 63 42.02 10.89 -27.38
N GLY A 64 41.92 12.11 -27.89
CA GLY A 64 41.25 12.47 -29.14
C GLY A 64 39.76 12.80 -29.00
N ASP A 65 39.17 12.63 -27.82
CA ASP A 65 37.79 13.03 -27.53
C ASP A 65 37.69 14.53 -27.24
N PHE A 66 36.51 15.08 -27.53
CA PHE A 66 36.15 16.47 -27.27
C PHE A 66 35.12 16.55 -26.15
N PHE A 67 35.14 17.65 -25.39
CA PHE A 67 34.12 17.93 -24.38
C PHE A 67 33.93 19.42 -24.09
N GLY A 68 32.76 19.77 -23.57
CA GLY A 68 32.35 21.16 -23.36
C GLY A 68 31.82 21.86 -24.62
N GLU A 69 31.80 21.15 -25.75
CA GLU A 69 31.26 21.54 -27.04
C GLU A 69 29.77 21.86 -26.98
N MET A 70 28.99 21.14 -26.16
CA MET A 70 27.53 21.32 -26.08
C MET A 70 27.14 22.74 -25.65
N SER A 71 27.87 23.31 -24.69
CA SER A 71 27.62 24.68 -24.22
C SER A 71 27.85 25.70 -25.33
N LEU A 72 28.86 25.49 -26.17
CA LEU A 72 29.15 26.34 -27.32
C LEU A 72 28.15 26.15 -28.47
N LEU A 73 27.70 24.91 -28.69
CA LEU A 73 26.76 24.58 -29.77
C LEU A 73 25.33 25.03 -29.46
N GLU A 74 24.91 24.95 -28.20
CA GLU A 74 23.52 25.21 -27.77
C GLU A 74 23.36 26.60 -27.14
N GLY A 75 24.45 27.26 -26.74
CA GLY A 75 24.40 28.51 -25.98
C GLY A 75 23.84 28.35 -24.56
N LEU A 76 23.83 27.12 -24.03
CA LEU A 76 23.36 26.78 -22.69
C LEU A 76 24.56 26.64 -21.72
N PRO A 77 24.33 26.74 -20.39
CA PRO A 77 25.36 26.43 -19.40
C PRO A 77 25.93 25.00 -19.52
N ARG A 78 27.07 24.74 -18.88
CA ARG A 78 27.71 23.41 -18.85
C ARG A 78 26.71 22.34 -18.41
N SER A 79 26.57 21.31 -19.23
CA SER A 79 25.65 20.18 -18.99
C SER A 79 26.14 19.18 -17.95
N GLY A 80 27.35 19.33 -17.41
CA GLY A 80 27.92 18.48 -16.38
C GLY A 80 29.25 19.02 -15.88
N THR A 81 29.77 18.44 -14.80
CA THR A 81 31.07 18.77 -14.20
C THR A 81 32.16 17.93 -14.85
N ALA A 82 33.25 18.53 -15.31
CA ALA A 82 34.39 17.83 -15.88
C ALA A 82 35.55 17.76 -14.90
N VAL A 83 36.12 16.56 -14.70
CA VAL A 83 37.22 16.31 -13.75
C VAL A 83 38.29 15.45 -14.42
N ALA A 84 39.56 15.84 -14.30
CA ALA A 84 40.69 15.03 -14.72
C ALA A 84 40.80 13.79 -13.82
N VAL A 85 40.84 12.58 -14.39
CA VAL A 85 40.97 11.33 -13.61
C VAL A 85 42.38 10.76 -13.61
N GLU A 86 43.28 11.36 -14.37
CA GLU A 86 44.72 11.15 -14.36
C GLU A 86 45.37 12.47 -14.84
N ASP A 87 46.70 12.56 -14.82
CA ASP A 87 47.39 13.73 -15.37
C ASP A 87 47.01 13.91 -16.85
N CYS A 88 46.41 15.05 -17.15
CA CYS A 88 45.81 15.35 -18.45
C CYS A 88 46.58 16.46 -19.16
N ARG A 89 46.74 16.28 -20.47
CA ARG A 89 47.18 17.32 -21.39
C ARG A 89 46.05 17.58 -22.37
N LEU A 90 45.57 18.81 -22.41
CA LEU A 90 44.36 19.21 -23.12
C LEU A 90 44.65 20.37 -24.08
N VAL A 91 43.87 20.49 -25.15
CA VAL A 91 43.77 21.74 -25.93
C VAL A 91 42.48 22.45 -25.55
N LEU A 92 42.58 23.68 -25.08
CA LEU A 92 41.46 24.60 -24.84
C LEU A 92 41.20 25.39 -26.12
N LEU A 93 39.96 25.42 -26.57
CA LEU A 93 39.50 26.21 -27.71
C LEU A 93 38.42 27.19 -27.30
N HIS A 94 38.59 28.47 -27.65
CA HIS A 94 37.56 29.48 -27.46
C HIS A 94 36.41 29.29 -28.46
N GLU A 95 35.20 29.75 -28.11
CA GLU A 95 34.01 29.70 -28.97
C GLU A 95 34.26 30.23 -30.39
N LYS A 96 34.95 31.37 -30.50
CA LYS A 96 35.26 31.99 -31.79
C LYS A 96 36.13 31.09 -32.66
N ASP A 97 37.20 30.54 -32.07
CA ASP A 97 38.14 29.65 -32.74
C ASP A 97 37.47 28.34 -33.16
N PHE A 98 36.57 27.84 -32.31
CA PHE A 98 35.75 26.66 -32.60
C PHE A 98 34.83 26.88 -33.81
N LEU A 99 34.12 28.01 -33.87
CA LEU A 99 33.26 28.36 -35.00
C LEU A 99 34.07 28.55 -36.31
N GLU A 100 35.24 29.18 -36.23
CA GLU A 100 36.14 29.34 -37.37
C GLU A 100 36.66 27.98 -37.88
N LEU A 101 37.03 27.07 -36.98
CA LEU A 101 37.45 25.70 -37.33
C LEU A 101 36.32 24.88 -37.95
N LEU A 102 35.10 24.99 -37.44
CA LEU A 102 33.93 24.34 -38.03
C LEU A 102 33.64 24.84 -39.45
N ALA A 103 33.85 26.14 -39.70
CA ALA A 103 33.66 26.73 -41.03
C ALA A 103 34.82 26.41 -42.00
N ALA A 104 36.04 26.24 -41.49
CA ALA A 104 37.24 26.03 -42.30
C ALA A 104 37.50 24.55 -42.66
N ASP A 105 37.23 23.61 -41.75
CA ASP A 105 37.51 22.18 -41.95
C ASP A 105 36.32 21.28 -41.58
N HIS A 106 35.72 20.68 -42.61
CA HIS A 106 34.61 19.73 -42.50
C HIS A 106 34.99 18.45 -41.73
N THR A 107 36.28 18.14 -41.61
CA THR A 107 36.79 16.96 -40.88
C THR A 107 36.52 17.07 -39.38
N ILE A 108 36.61 18.27 -38.81
CA ILE A 108 36.35 18.53 -37.37
C ILE A 108 34.87 18.34 -37.06
N ALA A 109 34.01 18.96 -37.88
CA ALA A 109 32.57 18.79 -37.76
C ALA A 109 32.16 17.31 -37.82
N TRP A 110 32.76 16.53 -38.74
CA TRP A 110 32.53 15.09 -38.83
C TRP A 110 32.99 14.31 -37.59
N ARG A 111 34.16 14.65 -37.02
CA ARG A 111 34.66 14.01 -35.78
C ARG A 111 33.73 14.28 -34.61
N ILE A 112 33.26 15.52 -34.45
CA ILE A 112 32.32 15.89 -33.39
C ILE A 112 30.98 15.19 -33.57
N MET A 113 30.41 15.20 -34.78
CA MET A 113 29.17 14.46 -35.07
C MET A 113 29.32 12.97 -34.78
N LYS A 114 30.47 12.35 -35.13
CA LYS A 114 30.74 10.94 -34.83
C LYS A 114 30.85 10.69 -33.32
N ALA A 115 31.53 11.57 -32.58
CA ALA A 115 31.67 11.48 -31.13
C ALA A 115 30.32 11.60 -30.41
N LEU A 116 29.54 12.65 -30.71
CA LEU A 116 28.18 12.85 -30.19
C LEU A 116 27.26 11.68 -30.54
N SER A 117 27.30 11.20 -31.78
CA SER A 117 26.52 10.05 -32.24
C SER A 117 26.87 8.76 -31.47
N SER A 118 28.16 8.56 -31.17
CA SER A 118 28.61 7.43 -30.34
C SER A 118 28.12 7.57 -28.90
N ARG A 119 28.21 8.78 -28.33
CA ARG A 119 27.74 9.09 -26.97
C ARG A 119 26.24 8.86 -26.82
N ILE A 120 25.43 9.35 -27.77
CA ILE A 120 23.97 9.10 -27.80
C ILE A 120 23.67 7.60 -27.85
N ARG A 121 24.34 6.85 -28.72
CA ARG A 121 24.16 5.39 -28.81
C ARG A 121 24.52 4.67 -27.51
N HIS A 122 25.57 5.12 -26.82
CA HIS A 122 25.99 4.55 -25.54
C HIS A 122 24.95 4.81 -24.44
N VAL A 123 24.54 6.07 -24.25
CA VAL A 123 23.54 6.46 -23.25
C VAL A 123 22.20 5.78 -23.52
N ASN A 124 21.73 5.74 -24.77
CA ASN A 124 20.48 5.05 -25.11
C ASN A 124 20.53 3.56 -24.75
N ARG A 125 21.66 2.88 -25.00
CA ARG A 125 21.81 1.46 -24.66
C ARG A 125 21.78 1.25 -23.14
N GLU A 126 22.48 2.11 -22.39
CA GLU A 126 22.49 2.03 -20.93
C GLU A 126 21.11 2.30 -20.34
N LEU A 127 20.41 3.32 -20.86
CA LEU A 127 19.05 3.67 -20.44
C LEU A 127 18.08 2.50 -20.67
N VAL A 128 18.12 1.89 -21.86
CA VAL A 128 17.28 0.73 -22.20
C VAL A 128 17.55 -0.45 -21.25
N GLN A 129 18.82 -0.71 -20.92
CA GLN A 129 19.17 -1.77 -19.96
C GLN A 129 18.70 -1.48 -18.53
N ARG A 130 18.86 -0.23 -18.06
CA ARG A 130 18.39 0.18 -16.73
C ARG A 130 16.88 0.08 -16.63
N VAL A 131 16.16 0.65 -17.59
CA VAL A 131 14.68 0.59 -17.63
C VAL A 131 14.19 -0.84 -17.71
N GLY A 132 14.80 -1.70 -18.55
CA GLY A 132 14.42 -3.11 -18.61
C GLY A 132 14.60 -3.84 -17.29
N LYS A 133 15.71 -3.59 -16.58
CA LYS A 133 15.96 -4.19 -15.26
C LYS A 133 14.97 -3.70 -14.20
N ASP A 134 14.73 -2.39 -14.14
CA ASP A 134 13.81 -1.79 -13.16
C ASP A 134 12.37 -2.28 -13.39
N LEU A 135 11.94 -2.39 -14.66
CA LEU A 135 10.63 -2.95 -15.01
C LEU A 135 10.50 -4.42 -14.60
N GLN A 136 11.56 -5.23 -14.75
CA GLN A 136 11.56 -6.62 -14.31
C GLN A 136 11.42 -6.72 -12.79
N GLU A 137 12.13 -5.87 -12.04
CA GLU A 137 12.05 -5.83 -10.58
C GLU A 137 10.64 -5.44 -10.12
N VAL A 138 10.06 -4.40 -10.72
CA VAL A 138 8.68 -3.98 -10.44
C VAL A 138 7.67 -5.08 -10.79
N ALA A 139 7.86 -5.79 -11.91
CA ALA A 139 6.97 -6.90 -12.30
C ALA A 139 7.00 -8.04 -11.28
N LEU A 140 8.19 -8.41 -10.79
CA LEU A 140 8.36 -9.44 -9.76
C LEU A 140 7.74 -9.03 -8.43
N GLN A 141 7.98 -7.80 -7.97
CA GLN A 141 7.37 -7.28 -6.74
C GLN A 141 5.85 -7.21 -6.85
N LEU A 142 5.32 -6.79 -8.01
CA LEU A 142 3.89 -6.74 -8.23
C LEU A 142 3.26 -8.14 -8.17
N HIS A 143 3.93 -9.15 -8.73
CA HIS A 143 3.46 -10.54 -8.69
C HIS A 143 3.45 -11.14 -7.27
N ASP A 144 4.50 -10.90 -6.49
CA ASP A 144 4.57 -11.35 -5.09
C ASP A 144 3.47 -10.68 -4.23
N HIS A 145 3.28 -9.37 -4.41
CA HIS A 145 2.22 -8.65 -3.73
C HIS A 145 0.81 -9.09 -4.15
N THR A 146 0.58 -9.42 -5.43
CA THR A 146 -0.73 -9.93 -5.86
C THR A 146 -1.02 -11.30 -5.29
N GLU A 147 -0.06 -12.21 -5.20
CA GLU A 147 -0.25 -13.51 -4.52
C GLU A 147 -0.68 -13.33 -3.06
N GLY A 148 0.00 -12.44 -2.31
CA GLY A 148 -0.37 -12.12 -0.94
C GLY A 148 -1.79 -11.55 -0.82
N VAL A 149 -2.19 -10.69 -1.77
CA VAL A 149 -3.55 -10.13 -1.82
C VAL A 149 -4.59 -11.20 -2.13
N VAL A 150 -4.33 -12.15 -3.05
CA VAL A 150 -5.24 -13.27 -3.34
C VAL A 150 -5.50 -14.11 -2.08
N ALA A 151 -4.45 -14.47 -1.34
CA ALA A 151 -4.61 -15.23 -0.10
C ALA A 151 -5.45 -14.47 0.94
N GLY A 152 -5.27 -13.15 1.04
CA GLY A 152 -6.11 -12.29 1.88
C GLY A 152 -7.57 -12.27 1.44
N ILE A 153 -7.84 -12.20 0.14
CA ILE A 153 -9.21 -12.22 -0.43
C ILE A 153 -9.91 -13.55 -0.09
N GLU A 154 -9.23 -14.68 -0.26
CA GLU A 154 -9.78 -16.00 0.05
C GLU A 154 -10.12 -16.15 1.54
N ALA A 155 -9.23 -15.68 2.43
CA ALA A 155 -9.49 -15.69 3.86
C ALA A 155 -10.70 -14.83 4.25
N ILE A 156 -10.85 -13.66 3.64
CA ILE A 156 -11.99 -12.77 3.90
C ILE A 156 -13.29 -13.38 3.35
N ALA A 157 -13.27 -13.95 2.16
CA ALA A 157 -14.44 -14.60 1.56
C ALA A 157 -14.88 -15.81 2.39
N GLY A 158 -13.93 -16.61 2.89
CA GLY A 158 -14.19 -17.71 3.81
C GLY A 158 -14.84 -17.24 5.11
N SER A 159 -14.29 -16.18 5.72
CA SER A 159 -14.84 -15.60 6.95
C SER A 159 -16.25 -15.06 6.76
N ALA A 160 -16.56 -14.42 5.63
CA ALA A 160 -17.92 -13.97 5.31
C ALA A 160 -18.90 -15.17 5.24
N GLY A 161 -18.49 -16.26 4.59
CA GLY A 161 -19.27 -17.50 4.54
C GLY A 161 -19.51 -18.13 5.92
N GLU A 162 -18.51 -18.14 6.79
CA GLU A 162 -18.66 -18.60 8.18
C GLU A 162 -19.62 -17.72 8.98
N ILE A 163 -19.54 -16.39 8.82
CA ILE A 163 -20.49 -15.47 9.46
C ILE A 163 -21.91 -15.79 9.02
N GLU A 164 -22.16 -16.00 7.73
CA GLU A 164 -23.51 -16.29 7.23
C GLU A 164 -24.09 -17.59 7.84
N LEU A 165 -23.25 -18.62 8.02
CA LEU A 165 -23.64 -19.86 8.69
C LEU A 165 -23.93 -19.62 10.18
N ASN A 166 -23.07 -18.86 10.87
CA ASN A 166 -23.25 -18.52 12.28
C ASN A 166 -24.54 -17.70 12.50
N GLU A 167 -24.87 -16.78 11.60
CA GLU A 167 -26.11 -16.00 11.71
C GLU A 167 -27.36 -16.87 11.53
N LYS A 168 -27.31 -17.85 10.61
CA LYS A 168 -28.41 -18.82 10.44
C LYS A 168 -28.61 -19.66 11.70
N GLN A 169 -27.53 -20.16 12.29
CA GLN A 169 -27.60 -20.93 13.54
C GLN A 169 -28.10 -20.06 14.70
N LEU A 170 -27.58 -18.84 14.83
CA LEU A 170 -27.98 -17.90 15.86
C LEU A 170 -29.48 -17.58 15.77
N ALA A 171 -30.03 -17.39 14.56
CA ALA A 171 -31.45 -17.17 14.36
C ALA A 171 -32.32 -18.34 14.86
N GLU A 172 -31.84 -19.58 14.70
CA GLU A 172 -32.52 -20.79 15.21
C GLU A 172 -32.47 -20.86 16.74
N GLU A 173 -31.30 -20.62 17.34
CA GLU A 173 -31.12 -20.57 18.80
C GLU A 173 -31.99 -19.46 19.43
N ILE A 174 -32.08 -18.29 18.78
CA ILE A 174 -32.93 -17.18 19.24
C ILE A 174 -34.39 -17.63 19.32
N LYS A 175 -34.86 -18.34 18.30
CA LYS A 175 -36.24 -18.83 18.22
C LYS A 175 -36.54 -19.87 19.30
N GLU A 176 -35.59 -20.76 19.58
CA GLU A 176 -35.72 -21.72 20.68
C GLU A 176 -35.81 -21.03 22.04
N VAL A 177 -34.94 -20.04 22.31
CA VAL A 177 -34.96 -19.26 23.54
C VAL A 177 -36.26 -18.46 23.69
N GLU A 178 -36.79 -17.90 22.59
CA GLU A 178 -38.08 -17.21 22.59
C GLU A 178 -39.23 -18.15 22.98
N GLN A 179 -39.22 -19.39 22.45
CA GLN A 179 -40.23 -20.39 22.77
C GLN A 179 -40.16 -20.84 24.24
N ILE A 180 -38.95 -21.10 24.75
CA ILE A 180 -38.73 -21.45 26.17
C ILE A 180 -39.19 -20.29 27.07
N SER A 181 -38.86 -19.05 26.70
CA SER A 181 -39.23 -17.85 27.46
C SER A 181 -40.76 -17.68 27.55
N LYS A 182 -41.49 -17.95 26.46
CA LYS A 182 -42.97 -17.96 26.45
C LYS A 182 -43.54 -19.04 27.37
N GLN A 183 -42.95 -20.24 27.40
CA GLN A 183 -43.38 -21.32 28.30
C GLN A 183 -43.13 -21.01 29.78
N ILE A 184 -42.00 -20.36 30.10
CA ILE A 184 -41.73 -19.91 31.47
C ILE A 184 -42.72 -18.81 31.85
N GLY A 185 -42.98 -17.84 30.96
CA GLY A 185 -43.94 -16.77 31.18
C GLY A 185 -45.35 -17.28 31.52
N SER A 186 -45.85 -18.29 30.79
CA SER A 186 -47.14 -18.92 31.09
C SER A 186 -47.15 -19.67 32.42
N SER A 187 -46.03 -20.34 32.76
CA SER A 187 -45.85 -21.01 34.04
C SER A 187 -45.85 -20.02 35.22
N MET A 188 -45.21 -18.86 35.06
CA MET A 188 -45.21 -17.81 36.08
C MET A 188 -46.60 -17.19 36.27
N ALA A 189 -47.35 -16.99 35.18
CA ALA A 189 -48.74 -16.54 35.25
C ALA A 189 -49.64 -17.55 36.00
N PHE A 190 -49.42 -18.85 35.79
CA PHE A 190 -50.11 -19.92 36.52
C PHE A 190 -49.73 -19.91 38.01
N ILE A 191 -48.45 -19.85 38.36
CA ILE A 191 -47.98 -19.79 39.76
C ILE A 191 -48.55 -18.57 40.48
N ARG A 192 -48.59 -17.40 39.82
CA ARG A 192 -49.21 -16.18 40.38
C ARG A 192 -50.70 -16.39 40.68
N THR A 193 -51.40 -17.10 39.81
CA THR A 193 -52.82 -17.43 39.98
C THR A 193 -53.02 -18.38 41.15
N VAL A 194 -52.21 -19.44 41.24
CA VAL A 194 -52.22 -20.41 42.36
C VAL A 194 -51.91 -19.69 43.67
N ALA A 195 -50.85 -18.88 43.74
CA ALA A 195 -50.48 -18.11 44.92
C ALA A 195 -51.62 -17.18 45.39
N THR A 196 -52.34 -16.54 44.45
CA THR A 196 -53.49 -15.70 44.77
C THR A 196 -54.65 -16.52 45.35
N GLN A 197 -54.95 -17.68 44.77
CA GLN A 197 -55.99 -18.59 45.28
C GLN A 197 -55.62 -19.17 46.66
N THR A 198 -54.36 -19.59 46.84
CA THR A 198 -53.86 -20.11 48.11
C THR A 198 -53.87 -19.03 49.20
N HIS A 199 -53.62 -17.77 48.85
CA HIS A 199 -53.78 -16.64 49.78
C HIS A 199 -55.23 -16.47 50.24
N ILE A 200 -56.21 -16.60 49.35
CA ILE A 200 -57.65 -16.56 49.69
C ILE A 200 -58.04 -17.75 50.57
N LEU A 201 -57.53 -18.95 50.27
CA LEU A 201 -57.75 -20.15 51.10
C LEU A 201 -57.18 -19.97 52.51
N GLY A 202 -55.95 -19.45 52.62
CA GLY A 202 -55.34 -19.12 53.92
C GLY A 202 -56.14 -18.08 54.69
N LEU A 203 -56.68 -17.06 54.01
CA LEU A 203 -57.56 -16.06 54.63
C LEU A 203 -58.85 -16.69 55.17
N ASN A 204 -59.54 -17.51 54.38
CA ASN A 204 -60.76 -18.19 54.80
C ASN A 204 -60.51 -19.15 55.98
N ALA A 205 -59.41 -19.91 55.93
CA ALA A 205 -58.99 -20.78 57.03
C ALA A 205 -58.69 -19.98 58.30
N GLY A 206 -58.07 -18.80 58.19
CA GLY A 206 -57.83 -17.89 59.31
C GLY A 206 -59.12 -17.36 59.94
N ILE A 207 -60.12 -17.00 59.11
CA ILE A 207 -61.45 -16.57 59.59
C ILE A 207 -62.14 -17.70 60.36
N GLU A 208 -62.14 -18.92 59.83
CA GLU A 208 -62.78 -20.06 60.49
C GLU A 208 -62.04 -20.49 61.78
N ALA A 209 -60.71 -20.35 61.80
CA ALA A 209 -59.90 -20.54 62.99
C ALA A 209 -60.23 -19.50 64.08
N ALA A 210 -60.41 -18.23 63.71
CA ALA A 210 -60.85 -17.19 64.65
C ALA A 210 -62.27 -17.44 65.16
N ARG A 211 -63.17 -17.92 64.30
CA ARG A 211 -64.56 -18.26 64.65
C ARG A 211 -64.66 -19.42 65.63
N SER A 212 -63.73 -20.38 65.57
CA SER A 212 -63.67 -21.56 66.45
C SER A 212 -63.07 -21.27 67.83
N GLY A 213 -62.65 -20.03 68.11
CA GLY A 213 -62.17 -19.60 69.43
C GLY A 213 -60.93 -20.37 69.90
N GLU A 214 -60.96 -20.90 71.13
CA GLU A 214 -59.85 -21.64 71.75
C GLU A 214 -59.43 -22.89 70.93
N TYR A 215 -60.37 -23.55 70.25
CA TYR A 215 -60.10 -24.76 69.44
C TYR A 215 -59.42 -24.45 68.09
N GLY A 216 -59.46 -23.19 67.63
CA GLY A 216 -58.90 -22.77 66.34
C GLY A 216 -57.46 -22.25 66.39
N ARG A 217 -56.86 -22.09 67.58
CA ARG A 217 -55.52 -21.46 67.74
C ARG A 217 -54.43 -22.12 66.90
N GLY A 218 -54.39 -23.45 66.83
CA GLY A 218 -53.40 -24.18 66.01
C GLY A 218 -53.61 -23.97 64.50
N PHE A 219 -54.87 -23.95 64.06
CA PHE A 219 -55.22 -23.68 62.65
C PHE A 219 -54.93 -22.24 62.24
N ALA A 220 -55.05 -21.27 63.15
CA ALA A 220 -54.73 -19.87 62.88
C ALA A 220 -53.24 -19.67 62.51
N VAL A 221 -52.33 -20.39 63.18
CA VAL A 221 -50.89 -20.35 62.86
C VAL A 221 -50.61 -20.91 61.47
N ILE A 222 -51.22 -22.05 61.13
CA ILE A 222 -51.07 -22.67 59.80
C ILE A 222 -51.63 -21.75 58.70
N ALA A 223 -52.78 -21.13 58.94
CA ALA A 223 -53.41 -20.21 58.00
C ALA A 223 -52.53 -18.98 57.71
N GLU A 224 -51.86 -18.42 58.74
CA GLU A 224 -50.94 -17.30 58.57
C GLU A 224 -49.68 -17.71 57.80
N GLU A 225 -49.13 -18.90 58.07
CA GLU A 225 -47.96 -19.41 57.34
C GLU A 225 -48.29 -19.67 55.85
N ILE A 226 -49.48 -20.19 55.55
CA ILE A 226 -49.97 -20.36 54.17
C ILE A 226 -50.09 -19.00 53.48
N ARG A 227 -50.62 -17.97 54.14
CA ARG A 227 -50.72 -16.62 53.56
C ARG A 227 -49.36 -16.03 53.25
N LYS A 228 -48.40 -16.17 54.17
CA LYS A 228 -47.03 -15.70 54.01
C LYS A 228 -46.31 -16.41 52.87
N LEU A 229 -46.37 -17.74 52.81
CA LEU A 229 -45.76 -18.53 51.75
C LEU A 229 -46.37 -18.23 50.38
N SER A 230 -47.68 -18.01 50.32
CA SER A 230 -48.39 -17.61 49.11
C SER A 230 -47.98 -16.22 48.63
N ALA A 231 -47.83 -15.25 49.55
CA ALA A 231 -47.35 -13.91 49.22
C ALA A 231 -45.92 -13.95 48.66
N GLN A 232 -45.02 -14.70 49.30
CA GLN A 232 -43.65 -14.91 48.80
C GLN A 232 -43.63 -15.62 47.44
N SER A 233 -44.49 -16.62 47.23
CA SER A 233 -44.58 -17.31 45.92
C SER A 233 -45.05 -16.37 44.81
N LYS A 234 -45.98 -15.45 45.13
CA LYS A 234 -46.44 -14.42 44.18
C LYS A 234 -45.32 -13.45 43.83
N GLU A 235 -44.59 -12.95 44.82
CA GLU A 235 -43.47 -12.03 44.62
C GLU A 235 -42.35 -12.67 43.79
N ASN A 236 -41.94 -13.89 44.12
CA ASN A 236 -40.97 -14.65 43.33
C ASN A 236 -41.46 -14.87 41.90
N ALA A 237 -42.77 -15.09 41.71
CA ALA A 237 -43.33 -15.26 40.38
C ALA A 237 -43.28 -13.98 39.53
N GLU A 238 -43.49 -12.82 40.16
CA GLU A 238 -43.37 -11.51 39.52
C GLU A 238 -41.91 -11.19 39.18
N GLN A 239 -40.96 -11.52 40.06
CA GLN A 239 -39.53 -11.33 39.80
C GLN A 239 -39.04 -12.17 38.60
N ILE A 240 -39.44 -13.45 38.52
CA ILE A 240 -39.07 -14.29 37.37
C ILE A 240 -39.73 -13.80 36.09
N ALA A 241 -41.00 -13.36 36.14
CA ALA A 241 -41.68 -12.79 34.97
C ALA A 241 -40.95 -11.55 34.44
N TYR A 242 -40.44 -10.69 35.33
CA TYR A 242 -39.62 -9.55 34.94
C TYR A 242 -38.30 -9.95 34.26
N LEU A 243 -37.61 -10.98 34.76
CA LEU A 243 -36.40 -11.51 34.11
C LEU A 243 -36.68 -12.08 32.71
N ILE A 244 -37.83 -12.71 32.50
CA ILE A 244 -38.26 -13.21 31.18
C ILE A 244 -38.51 -12.05 30.20
N GLU A 245 -39.09 -10.95 30.66
CA GLU A 245 -39.25 -9.74 29.84
C GLU A 245 -37.90 -9.15 29.43
N GLN A 246 -36.93 -9.10 30.36
CA GLN A 246 -35.57 -8.68 30.04
C GLN A 246 -34.90 -9.60 29.02
N ILE A 247 -35.06 -10.92 29.15
CA ILE A 247 -34.56 -11.89 28.17
C ILE A 247 -35.16 -11.57 26.80
N GLY A 248 -36.48 -11.40 26.69
CA GLY A 248 -37.14 -11.04 25.43
C GLY A 248 -36.57 -9.76 24.79
N SER A 249 -36.33 -8.71 25.58
CA SER A 249 -35.71 -7.46 25.09
C SER A 249 -34.27 -7.69 24.61
N LYS A 250 -33.47 -8.48 25.33
CA LYS A 250 -32.11 -8.84 24.92
C LYS A 250 -32.09 -9.68 23.65
N MET A 251 -33.02 -10.63 23.50
CA MET A 251 -33.18 -11.43 22.28
C MET A 251 -33.46 -10.55 21.07
N ALA A 252 -34.38 -9.59 21.18
CA ALA A 252 -34.68 -8.66 20.09
C ALA A 252 -33.45 -7.82 19.68
N ALA A 253 -32.64 -7.39 20.65
CA ALA A 253 -31.39 -6.67 20.36
C ALA A 253 -30.36 -7.57 19.64
N ILE A 254 -30.26 -8.85 20.02
CA ILE A 254 -29.39 -9.83 19.36
C ILE A 254 -29.87 -10.09 17.92
N THR A 255 -31.18 -10.24 17.68
CA THR A 255 -31.73 -10.39 16.32
C THR A 255 -31.34 -9.22 15.42
N LEU A 256 -31.48 -7.99 15.91
CA LEU A 256 -31.09 -6.80 15.14
C LEU A 256 -29.58 -6.74 14.89
N ALA A 257 -28.75 -7.15 15.85
CA ALA A 257 -27.30 -7.22 15.66
C ALA A 257 -26.91 -8.30 14.64
N SER A 258 -27.58 -9.45 14.69
CA SER A 258 -27.44 -10.59 13.77
C SER A 258 -27.79 -10.21 12.33
N ASP A 259 -28.94 -9.57 12.12
CA ASP A 259 -29.35 -9.08 10.79
C ASP A 259 -28.32 -8.09 10.19
N ASN A 260 -27.81 -7.18 11.02
CA ASN A 260 -26.76 -6.24 10.58
C ASN A 260 -25.45 -6.96 10.23
N SER A 261 -25.09 -8.00 10.97
CA SER A 261 -23.90 -8.83 10.71
C SER A 261 -24.06 -9.61 9.40
N ALA A 262 -25.24 -10.16 9.12
CA ALA A 262 -25.57 -10.82 7.85
C ALA A 262 -25.47 -9.85 6.65
N ILE A 263 -26.00 -8.64 6.76
CA ILE A 263 -25.90 -7.61 5.71
C ILE A 263 -24.42 -7.26 5.45
N ARG A 264 -23.64 -7.03 6.52
CA ARG A 264 -22.21 -6.73 6.41
C ARG A 264 -21.41 -7.86 5.77
N SER A 265 -21.71 -9.12 6.13
CA SER A 265 -21.07 -10.29 5.51
C SER A 265 -21.35 -10.35 4.01
N HIS A 266 -22.59 -10.08 3.59
CA HIS A 266 -22.94 -10.07 2.17
C HIS A 266 -22.25 -8.94 1.39
N GLU A 267 -22.18 -7.73 1.97
CA GLU A 267 -21.40 -6.62 1.39
C GLU A 267 -19.90 -6.95 1.30
N GLN A 268 -19.35 -7.60 2.32
CA GLN A 268 -17.97 -8.06 2.36
C GLN A 268 -17.69 -9.10 1.27
N ALA A 269 -18.60 -10.05 1.05
CA ALA A 269 -18.49 -11.02 -0.04
C ALA A 269 -18.47 -10.34 -1.43
N ALA A 270 -19.33 -9.35 -1.66
CA ALA A 270 -19.32 -8.57 -2.90
C ALA A 270 -17.98 -7.84 -3.10
N ALA A 271 -17.47 -7.17 -2.06
CA ALA A 271 -16.19 -6.47 -2.09
C ALA A 271 -15.02 -7.44 -2.39
N THR A 272 -15.01 -8.64 -1.80
CA THR A 272 -13.96 -9.65 -2.10
C THR A 272 -13.97 -10.10 -3.55
N SER A 273 -15.15 -10.22 -4.18
CA SER A 273 -15.28 -10.56 -5.61
C SER A 273 -14.70 -9.45 -6.51
N GLU A 274 -14.98 -8.18 -6.19
CA GLU A 274 -14.39 -7.04 -6.90
C GLU A 274 -12.87 -6.98 -6.73
N MET A 275 -12.37 -7.23 -5.52
CA MET A 275 -10.94 -7.30 -5.24
C MET A 275 -10.27 -8.44 -6.03
N ALA A 276 -10.91 -9.60 -6.15
CA ALA A 276 -10.40 -10.71 -6.95
C ALA A 276 -10.25 -10.31 -8.43
N ALA A 277 -11.25 -9.62 -8.98
CA ALA A 277 -11.18 -9.11 -10.37
C ALA A 277 -10.08 -8.05 -10.56
N ALA A 278 -9.87 -7.17 -9.58
CA ALA A 278 -8.79 -6.18 -9.61
C ALA A 278 -7.40 -6.85 -9.55
N THR A 279 -7.26 -7.89 -8.72
CA THR A 279 -6.01 -8.64 -8.57
C THR A 279 -5.64 -9.41 -9.85
N ASN A 280 -6.63 -9.96 -10.56
CA ASN A 280 -6.42 -10.54 -11.88
C ASN A 280 -5.87 -9.51 -12.88
N LYS A 281 -6.40 -8.28 -12.89
CA LYS A 281 -5.85 -7.20 -13.74
C LYS A 281 -4.43 -6.81 -13.34
N MET A 282 -4.10 -6.82 -12.04
CA MET A 282 -2.73 -6.57 -11.59
C MET A 282 -1.76 -7.66 -12.05
N ASN A 283 -2.18 -8.93 -12.02
CA ASN A 283 -1.40 -10.03 -12.58
C ASN A 283 -1.17 -9.86 -14.09
N GLU A 284 -2.18 -9.44 -14.85
CA GLU A 284 -2.02 -9.11 -16.28
C GLU A 284 -1.05 -7.94 -16.50
N LEU A 285 -1.08 -6.91 -15.63
CA LEU A 285 -0.14 -5.79 -15.70
C LEU A 285 1.29 -6.22 -15.38
N ALA A 286 1.50 -7.07 -14.37
CA ALA A 286 2.80 -7.62 -14.05
C ALA A 286 3.37 -8.42 -15.23
N ALA A 287 2.54 -9.25 -15.88
CA ALA A 287 2.93 -9.99 -17.08
C ALA A 287 3.34 -9.04 -18.23
N LYS A 288 2.55 -7.98 -18.48
CA LYS A 288 2.88 -6.96 -19.50
C LYS A 288 4.18 -6.23 -19.18
N LEU A 289 4.45 -5.89 -17.92
CA LEU A 289 5.71 -5.24 -17.53
C LEU A 289 6.90 -6.17 -17.77
N SER A 290 6.76 -7.47 -17.47
CA SER A 290 7.79 -8.48 -17.77
C SER A 290 8.01 -8.61 -19.29
N GLU A 291 6.96 -8.62 -20.10
CA GLU A 291 7.08 -8.64 -21.56
C GLU A 291 7.80 -7.40 -22.11
N ILE A 292 7.48 -6.21 -21.59
CA ILE A 292 8.17 -4.97 -21.98
C ILE A 292 9.64 -5.04 -21.56
N ALA A 293 9.94 -5.48 -20.33
CA ALA A 293 11.31 -5.65 -19.84
C ALA A 293 12.14 -6.58 -20.74
N ASP A 294 11.56 -7.71 -21.16
CA ASP A 294 12.20 -8.66 -22.07
C ASP A 294 12.38 -8.07 -23.49
N SER A 295 11.40 -7.31 -23.98
CA SER A 295 11.48 -6.65 -25.29
C SER A 295 12.60 -5.60 -25.37
N LEU A 296 12.90 -4.94 -24.25
CA LEU A 296 14.00 -3.96 -24.14
C LEU A 296 15.38 -4.63 -24.08
N ARG A 297 15.42 -5.95 -23.86
CA ARG A 297 16.68 -6.72 -23.78
C ARG A 297 17.17 -7.25 -25.13
N ASN A 298 16.29 -7.30 -26.13
CA ASN A 298 16.55 -7.79 -27.49
C ASN A 298 16.86 -6.66 -28.47
#